data_AF-A0A259D8J9-F1
#
_entry.id   AF-A0A259D8J9-F1
#
_cell.length_a   1.000
_cell.length_b   1.000
_cell.length_c   1.000
_cell.angle_alpha   90.00
_cell.angle_beta   90.00
_cell.angle_gamma   90.00
#
_symmetry.space_group_name_H-M   'P 1'
#
loop_
_entity.id
_entity.type
_entity.pdbx_description
1 polymer ?
#
loop_
_entity_poly.entity_id
_entity_poly.type
_entity_poly.pdbx_seq_one_letter_code
_entity_poly.pdbx_strand_id
1 'polypeptide(L)'
;MDFSAFSDAAFWAALLSIIIANILLSGDNAVVIALASRNLPPAQQKKAIFWGSAAAIILRVVLTITAVALLTLPYLKIVGGLLLLYIGIQLLSDSGGEEHMEAKTSIWAAIRTI
;
A
#
# COMPACT_ATOMS: atom_id res chain seq x y z
N MET A 1 -19.22 -6.99 -23.06
CA MET A 1 -19.12 -5.95 -22.03
C MET A 1 -20.46 -5.25 -21.99
N ASP A 2 -21.11 -5.20 -20.84
CA ASP A 2 -22.42 -4.54 -20.70
C ASP A 2 -22.19 -3.02 -20.58
N PHE A 3 -22.52 -2.28 -21.63
CA PHE A 3 -22.31 -0.82 -21.68
C PHE A 3 -23.32 -0.04 -20.82
N SER A 4 -24.34 -0.71 -20.27
CA SER A 4 -25.30 -0.09 -19.33
C SER A 4 -24.66 0.28 -17.98
N ALA A 5 -23.52 -0.32 -17.64
CA ALA A 5 -22.77 0.02 -16.43
C ALA A 5 -22.31 1.48 -16.39
N PHE A 6 -22.05 2.11 -17.55
CA PHE A 6 -21.62 3.52 -17.59
C PHE A 6 -22.75 4.52 -17.30
N SER A 7 -24.01 4.09 -17.40
CA SER A 7 -25.19 4.89 -17.01
C SER A 7 -25.64 4.65 -15.57
N ASP A 8 -25.05 3.66 -14.88
CA ASP A 8 -25.42 3.33 -13.51
C ASP A 8 -24.70 4.25 -12.51
N ALA A 9 -25.47 4.91 -11.64
CA ALA A 9 -24.94 5.75 -10.57
C ALA A 9 -24.11 4.94 -9.55
N ALA A 10 -24.46 3.66 -9.32
CA ALA A 10 -23.73 2.80 -8.41
C ALA A 10 -22.31 2.50 -8.92
N PHE A 11 -22.13 2.36 -10.24
CA PHE A 11 -20.82 2.19 -10.86
C PHE A 11 -19.91 3.40 -10.60
N TRP A 12 -20.41 4.61 -10.85
CA TRP A 12 -19.66 5.84 -10.60
C TRP A 12 -19.35 6.06 -9.13
N ALA A 13 -20.28 5.72 -8.22
CA ALA A 13 -20.05 5.79 -6.78
C ALA A 13 -18.97 4.79 -6.31
N ALA A 14 -19.00 3.55 -6.81
CA ALA A 14 -17.97 2.55 -6.52
C ALA A 14 -16.61 2.96 -7.06
N LEU A 15 -16.55 3.47 -8.30
CA LEU A 15 -15.32 3.98 -8.91
C LEU A 15 -14.74 5.14 -8.09
N LEU A 16 -15.57 6.11 -7.71
CA LEU A 16 -15.16 7.23 -6.88
C LEU A 16 -14.61 6.78 -5.52
N SER A 17 -15.26 5.80 -4.89
CA SER A 17 -14.80 5.22 -3.61
C SER A 17 -13.42 4.59 -3.75
N ILE A 18 -13.17 3.86 -4.84
CA ILE A 18 -11.86 3.27 -5.14
C ILE A 18 -10.81 4.34 -5.41
N ILE A 19 -11.15 5.42 -6.14
CA ILE A 19 -10.24 6.54 -6.39
C ILE A 19 -9.85 7.22 -5.07
N ILE A 20 -10.83 7.54 -4.21
CA ILE A 20 -10.59 8.16 -2.90
C ILE A 20 -9.72 7.26 -2.02
N ALA A 21 -10.06 5.97 -1.91
CA ALA A 21 -9.28 5.01 -1.12
C ALA A 21 -7.82 4.90 -1.64
N ASN A 22 -7.65 4.87 -2.96
CA ASN A 22 -6.32 4.84 -3.55
C ASN A 22 -5.53 6.12 -3.29
N ILE A 23 -6.14 7.30 -3.34
CA ILE A 23 -5.45 8.56 -3.04
C ILE A 23 -4.99 8.57 -1.57
N LEU A 24 -5.88 8.18 -0.64
CA LEU A 24 -5.55 8.10 0.79
C LEU A 24 -4.36 7.16 1.05
N LEU A 25 -4.40 5.97 0.44
CA LEU A 25 -3.35 4.96 0.55
C LEU A 25 -2.12 5.26 -0.33
N SER A 26 -2.13 6.28 -1.19
CA SER A 26 -0.96 6.59 -2.04
C SER A 26 0.06 7.47 -1.33
N GLY A 27 -0.34 8.13 -0.23
CA GLY A 27 0.50 9.11 0.47
C GLY A 27 1.80 8.52 1.00
N ASP A 28 1.72 7.43 1.75
CA ASP A 28 2.86 6.68 2.30
C ASP A 28 3.76 6.12 1.19
N ASN A 29 3.15 5.50 0.17
CA ASN A 29 3.89 4.93 -0.97
C ASN A 29 4.64 5.99 -1.78
N ALA A 30 4.05 7.18 -1.98
CA ALA A 30 4.70 8.28 -2.67
C ALA A 30 5.86 8.86 -1.86
N VAL A 31 5.72 8.94 -0.53
CA VAL A 31 6.78 9.41 0.39
C VAL A 31 7.98 8.48 0.34
N VAL A 32 7.79 7.16 0.38
CA VAL A 32 8.89 6.19 0.29
C VAL A 32 9.64 6.31 -1.04
N ILE A 33 8.94 6.46 -2.16
CA ILE A 33 9.56 6.64 -3.49
C ILE A 33 10.35 7.97 -3.54
N ALA A 34 9.80 9.04 -2.97
CA ALA A 34 10.48 10.33 -2.91
C ALA A 34 11.74 10.28 -2.03
N LEU A 35 11.67 9.62 -0.87
CA LEU A 35 12.81 9.44 0.03
C LEU A 35 13.89 8.56 -0.60
N ALA A 36 13.51 7.47 -1.26
CA ALA A 36 14.43 6.58 -1.96
C ALA A 36 15.14 7.27 -3.14
N SER A 37 14.45 8.20 -3.82
CA SER A 37 15.00 8.93 -4.97
C SER A 37 15.71 10.25 -4.61
N ARG A 38 15.70 10.67 -3.33
CA ARG A 38 16.27 11.94 -2.84
C ARG A 38 17.74 12.16 -3.18
N ASN A 39 18.56 11.10 -3.17
CA ASN A 39 20.02 11.19 -3.34
C ASN A 39 20.47 11.03 -4.80
N LEU A 40 19.55 10.89 -5.75
CA LEU A 40 19.88 10.74 -7.17
C LEU A 40 20.12 12.10 -7.84
N PRO A 41 20.98 12.19 -8.87
CA PRO A 41 21.11 13.39 -9.68
C PRO A 41 19.75 13.86 -10.23
N PRO A 42 19.51 15.17 -10.39
CA PRO A 42 18.19 15.71 -10.77
C PRO A 42 17.59 15.10 -12.05
N ALA A 43 18.46 14.74 -13.00
CA ALA A 43 18.06 14.09 -14.25
C ALA A 43 17.61 12.62 -14.09
N GLN A 44 18.12 11.93 -13.07
CA GLN A 44 17.79 10.54 -12.76
C GLN A 44 16.65 10.44 -11.74
N GLN A 45 16.51 11.42 -10.85
CA GLN A 45 15.45 11.47 -9.85
C GLN A 45 14.05 11.42 -10.49
N LYS A 46 13.81 12.21 -11.55
CA LYS A 46 12.53 12.19 -12.27
C LYS A 46 12.23 10.83 -12.90
N LYS A 47 13.25 10.15 -13.44
CA LYS A 47 13.11 8.80 -14.00
C LYS A 47 12.82 7.79 -12.90
N ALA A 48 13.52 7.86 -11.78
CA ALA A 48 13.30 6.99 -10.63
C ALA A 48 11.88 7.14 -10.05
N ILE A 49 11.40 8.38 -9.91
CA ILE A 49 10.03 8.64 -9.45
C ILE A 49 9.00 8.11 -10.46
N PHE A 50 9.22 8.33 -11.76
CA PHE A 50 8.31 7.86 -12.81
C PHE A 50 8.21 6.34 -12.85
N TRP A 51 9.35 5.65 -12.95
CA TRP A 51 9.38 4.19 -12.99
C TRP A 51 8.97 3.56 -11.66
N GLY A 52 9.36 4.15 -10.54
CA GLY A 52 8.95 3.72 -9.20
C GLY A 52 7.44 3.84 -9.00
N SER A 53 6.84 4.97 -9.38
CA SER A 53 5.39 5.17 -9.31
C SER A 53 4.65 4.23 -10.25
N ALA A 54 5.12 4.05 -11.49
CA ALA A 54 4.50 3.15 -12.45
C ALA A 54 4.51 1.69 -11.94
N ALA A 55 5.65 1.22 -11.44
CA ALA A 55 5.76 -0.11 -10.84
C ALA A 55 4.86 -0.26 -9.61
N ALA A 56 4.81 0.75 -8.73
CA ALA A 56 3.96 0.74 -7.55
C ALA A 56 2.46 0.67 -7.91
N ILE A 57 2.01 1.41 -8.93
CA ILE A 57 0.63 1.36 -9.43
C ILE A 57 0.31 -0.02 -10.00
N ILE A 58 1.18 -0.58 -10.83
CA ILE A 58 0.98 -1.92 -11.41
C ILE A 58 0.85 -2.97 -10.29
N LEU A 59 1.79 -2.94 -9.35
CA LEU A 59 1.77 -3.85 -8.20
C LEU A 59 0.47 -3.70 -7.41
N ARG A 60 0.03 -2.46 -7.18
CA ARG A 60 -1.23 -2.19 -6.47
C ARG A 60 -2.43 -2.76 -7.21
N VAL A 61 -2.52 -2.62 -8.53
CA VAL A 61 -3.63 -3.18 -9.31
C VAL A 61 -3.65 -4.70 -9.18
N VAL A 62 -2.50 -5.36 -9.33
CA VAL A 62 -2.38 -6.82 -9.21
C VAL A 62 -2.77 -7.29 -7.81
N LEU A 63 -2.24 -6.64 -6.76
CA LEU A 63 -2.58 -6.95 -5.37
C LEU A 63 -4.05 -6.68 -5.07
N THR A 64 -4.65 -5.62 -5.63
CA THR A 64 -6.07 -5.30 -5.43
C THR A 64 -6.96 -6.36 -6.05
N ILE A 65 -6.68 -6.78 -7.28
CA ILE A 65 -7.43 -7.86 -7.94
C ILE A 65 -7.30 -9.16 -7.12
N THR A 66 -6.09 -9.48 -6.69
CA THR A 66 -5.81 -10.65 -5.85
C THR A 66 -6.57 -10.57 -4.52
N ALA A 67 -6.52 -9.43 -3.83
CA ALA A 67 -7.22 -9.20 -2.58
C ALA A 67 -8.74 -9.31 -2.77
N VAL A 68 -9.31 -8.71 -3.80
CA VAL A 68 -10.75 -8.82 -4.10
C VAL A 68 -11.17 -10.27 -4.32
N ALA A 69 -10.34 -11.07 -5.00
CA ALA A 69 -10.57 -12.50 -5.16
C ALA A 69 -10.52 -13.24 -3.81
N LEU A 70 -9.54 -12.93 -2.95
CA LEU A 70 -9.41 -13.51 -1.61
C LEU A 70 -10.55 -13.09 -0.65
N LEU A 71 -11.07 -11.86 -0.80
CA LEU A 71 -12.16 -11.31 0.03
C LEU A 71 -13.53 -11.96 -0.25
N THR A 72 -13.60 -12.90 -1.19
CA THR A 72 -14.74 -13.82 -1.31
C THR A 72 -14.86 -14.76 -0.11
N LEU A 73 -13.77 -14.96 0.65
CA LEU A 73 -13.77 -15.73 1.90
C LEU A 73 -14.51 -14.95 3.00
N PRO A 74 -15.57 -15.53 3.61
CA PRO A 74 -16.50 -14.79 4.48
C PRO A 74 -15.86 -14.23 5.76
N TYR A 75 -14.80 -14.86 6.27
CA TYR A 75 -14.13 -14.43 7.51
C TYR A 75 -12.90 -13.54 7.28
N LEU A 76 -12.38 -13.48 6.05
CA LEU A 76 -11.13 -12.77 5.77
C LEU A 76 -11.27 -11.26 5.98
N LYS A 77 -12.43 -10.69 5.65
CA LYS A 77 -12.75 -9.27 5.89
C LYS A 77 -12.69 -8.90 7.37
N ILE A 78 -13.21 -9.77 8.24
CA ILE A 78 -13.26 -9.54 9.69
C ILE A 78 -11.84 -9.59 10.26
N VAL A 79 -11.10 -10.65 9.95
CA VAL A 79 -9.72 -10.82 10.41
C VAL A 79 -8.83 -9.68 9.89
N GLY A 80 -8.93 -9.35 8.60
CA GLY A 80 -8.18 -8.25 8.00
C GLY A 80 -8.52 -6.90 8.63
N GLY A 81 -9.80 -6.62 8.90
CA GLY A 81 -10.23 -5.39 9.56
C GLY A 81 -9.70 -5.27 11.00
N LEU A 82 -9.76 -6.36 11.78
CA LEU A 82 -9.20 -6.39 13.14
C LEU A 82 -7.68 -6.18 13.14
N LEU A 83 -6.99 -6.82 12.20
CA LEU A 83 -5.54 -6.68 12.04
C LEU A 83 -5.14 -5.26 11.65
N LEU A 84 -5.88 -4.62 10.74
CA LEU A 84 -5.65 -3.22 10.37
C LEU A 84 -5.91 -2.26 11.54
N LEU A 85 -6.96 -2.47 12.32
CA LEU A 85 -7.21 -1.69 13.55
C LEU A 85 -6.08 -1.87 14.56
N TYR A 86 -5.62 -3.11 14.75
CA TYR A 86 -4.50 -3.41 15.64
C TYR A 86 -3.22 -2.68 15.19
N ILE A 87 -2.85 -2.78 13.91
CA ILE A 87 -1.68 -2.07 13.35
C ILE A 87 -1.85 -0.55 13.50
N GLY A 88 -3.03 -0.02 13.22
CA GLY A 88 -3.32 1.42 13.36
C GLY A 88 -3.13 1.91 14.80
N ILE A 89 -3.63 1.17 15.79
CA ILE A 89 -3.44 1.49 17.21
C ILE A 89 -1.96 1.34 17.60
N GLN A 90 -1.29 0.29 17.14
CA GLN A 90 0.12 0.07 17.42
C GLN A 90 0.95 1.22 16.87
N LEU A 91 0.79 1.63 15.61
CA LEU A 91 1.53 2.74 15.01
C LEU A 91 1.31 4.08 15.73
N LEU A 92 0.06 4.36 16.17
CA LEU A 92 -0.24 5.56 16.95
C LEU A 92 0.40 5.52 18.35
N SER A 93 0.48 4.33 18.95
CA SER A 93 1.07 4.14 20.28
C SER A 93 2.61 4.12 20.25
N ASP A 94 3.20 3.66 19.14
CA ASP A 94 4.65 3.55 18.93
C ASP A 94 5.27 4.86 18.41
N SER A 95 4.47 5.91 18.24
CA SER A 95 4.92 7.25 17.81
C SER A 95 5.79 7.98 18.84
N GLY A 96 6.22 7.32 19.92
CA GLY A 96 7.01 7.87 21.02
C GLY A 96 8.35 7.18 21.31
N GLY A 97 8.76 6.18 20.52
CA GLY A 97 10.02 5.48 20.72
C GLY A 97 10.84 5.41 19.45
N GLU A 98 11.90 6.21 19.36
CA GLU A 98 13.05 5.82 18.55
C GLU A 98 13.63 4.53 19.15
N GLU A 99 13.05 3.38 18.81
CA GLU A 99 13.78 2.13 18.94
C GLU A 99 14.91 2.20 17.91
N HIS A 100 16.08 2.60 18.41
CA HIS A 100 17.35 2.19 17.86
C HIS A 100 17.24 0.70 17.51
N MET A 101 17.03 0.41 16.22
CA MET A 101 17.37 -0.87 15.64
C MET A 101 18.87 -1.06 15.86
N GLU A 102 19.24 -1.58 17.04
CA GLU A 102 20.47 -2.31 17.20
C GLU A 102 20.38 -3.45 16.18
N ALA A 103 21.09 -3.26 15.06
CA ALA A 103 21.31 -4.30 14.09
C ALA A 103 22.05 -5.45 14.80
N LYS A 104 21.30 -6.34 15.44
CA LYS A 104 21.83 -7.62 15.90
C LYS A 104 22.18 -8.39 14.65
N THR A 105 23.47 -8.34 14.34
CA THR A 105 24.20 -9.08 13.31
C THR A 105 24.10 -10.58 13.58
N SER A 106 22.91 -11.13 13.39
CA SER A 106 22.65 -12.56 13.42
C SER A 106 21.85 -12.92 12.19
N ILE A 107 22.54 -13.54 11.24
CA ILE A 107 21.98 -14.14 10.02
C ILE A 107 20.80 -15.07 10.35
N TRP A 108 20.77 -15.63 11.56
CA TRP A 108 19.68 -16.48 12.04
C TRP A 108 18.37 -15.73 12.33
N ALA A 109 18.45 -14.45 12.73
CA ALA A 109 17.27 -13.60 12.90
C ALA A 109 16.66 -13.21 11.54
N ALA A 110 17.49 -13.03 10.51
CA ALA A 110 17.02 -12.71 9.16
C ALA A 110 16.24 -13.86 8.51
N ILE A 111 16.66 -15.12 8.72
CA ILE A 111 15.98 -16.30 8.14
C ILE A 111 14.61 -16.55 8.78
N ARG A 112 14.42 -16.18 10.05
CA ARG A 112 13.14 -16.38 10.75
C ARG A 112 12.10 -15.29 10.45
N THR A 113 12.55 -14.20 9.82
CA THR A 113 11.72 -13.01 9.54
C THR A 113 11.22 -12.97 8.09
N ILE A 114 11.75 -13.84 7.23
CA ILE A 114 11.22 -14.07 5.87
C ILE A 114 10.08 -15.09 5.93
#